data_AF-A0A1V4TW88-F1
#
_entry.id   AF-A0A1V4TW88-F1
#
_cell.length_a   1.000
_cell.length_b   1.000
_cell.length_c   1.000
_cell.angle_alpha   90.00
_cell.angle_beta   90.00
_cell.angle_gamma   90.00
#
_symmetry.space_group_name_H-M   'P 1'
#
loop_
_entity.id
_entity.type
_entity.pdbx_description
1 polymer ?
#
loop_
_entity_poly.entity_id
_entity_poly.type
_entity_poly.pdbx_seq_one_letter_code
_entity_poly.pdbx_strand_id
1 'polypeptide(L)'
;MPPSRHRSGQPAPRILPGILVSDGGILFVTALIMLTVYLLDAVTPLGEPVWLLYFIPLVLSFWSGRYFAIPTVFAVTVLFLIAGFYLSPQGIPVNIAILNRFTFFLLFFVAALLLWWARGRQIRKENL
;
A
#
# COMPACT_ATOMS: atom_id res chain seq x y z
N MET A 1 -56.80 9.68 4.76
CA MET A 1 -55.73 9.97 3.77
C MET A 1 -54.56 10.62 4.50
N PRO A 2 -53.39 9.99 4.63
CA PRO A 2 -52.18 10.67 5.08
C PRO A 2 -51.37 11.19 3.87
N PRO A 3 -50.82 12.42 3.90
CA PRO A 3 -49.98 12.92 2.83
C PRO A 3 -48.58 12.30 2.88
N SER A 4 -48.09 11.99 1.69
CA SER A 4 -46.85 11.30 1.37
C SER A 4 -45.60 12.14 1.68
N ARG A 5 -44.59 11.46 2.22
CA ARG A 5 -43.29 12.00 2.62
C ARG A 5 -42.36 12.01 1.40
N HIS A 6 -42.23 13.13 0.70
CA HIS A 6 -41.26 13.26 -0.39
C HIS A 6 -39.86 13.56 0.17
N ARG A 7 -39.05 12.51 0.36
CA ARG A 7 -37.59 12.60 0.50
C ARG A 7 -36.99 12.74 -0.89
N SER A 8 -36.69 13.97 -1.31
CA SER A 8 -35.89 14.25 -2.50
C SER A 8 -34.40 14.09 -2.19
N GLY A 9 -33.92 12.85 -2.23
CA GLY A 9 -32.49 12.56 -2.35
C GLY A 9 -32.09 12.65 -3.82
N GLN A 10 -31.43 13.73 -4.22
CA GLN A 10 -30.65 13.74 -5.46
C GLN A 10 -29.16 13.65 -5.08
N PRO A 11 -28.48 12.50 -5.27
CA PRO A 11 -27.05 12.46 -5.20
C PRO A 11 -26.49 13.13 -6.46
N ALA A 12 -25.72 14.21 -6.26
CA ALA A 12 -25.00 14.91 -7.31
C ALA A 12 -24.15 13.94 -8.16
N PRO A 13 -24.06 14.14 -9.49
CA PRO A 13 -23.31 13.26 -10.38
C PRO A 13 -21.81 13.37 -10.09
N ARG A 14 -21.29 12.40 -9.34
CA ARG A 14 -19.87 12.17 -9.02
C ARG A 14 -19.11 11.62 -10.25
N ILE A 15 -19.22 12.28 -11.40
CA ILE A 15 -18.83 11.70 -12.70
C ILE A 15 -17.34 11.94 -13.06
N LEU A 16 -16.63 12.83 -12.35
CA LEU A 16 -15.24 13.18 -12.68
C LEU A 16 -14.10 12.40 -11.99
N PRO A 17 -14.26 11.67 -10.86
CA PRO A 17 -13.17 10.88 -10.29
C PRO A 17 -12.99 9.48 -10.92
N GLY A 18 -13.98 8.95 -11.65
CA GLY A 18 -14.00 7.54 -12.08
C GLY A 18 -13.01 7.17 -13.19
N ILE A 19 -12.56 8.14 -13.99
CA ILE A 19 -11.64 7.89 -15.13
C ILE A 19 -10.17 8.14 -14.72
N LEU A 20 -9.93 9.07 -13.78
CA LEU A 20 -8.60 9.41 -13.26
C LEU A 20 -8.10 8.41 -12.19
N VAL A 21 -9.02 7.74 -11.50
CA VAL A 21 -8.73 6.77 -10.44
C VAL A 21 -9.26 5.40 -10.86
N SER A 22 -8.78 4.89 -11.99
CA SER A 22 -9.03 3.50 -12.37
C SER A 22 -8.17 2.58 -11.50
N ASP A 23 -8.70 1.42 -11.10
CA ASP A 23 -7.94 0.41 -10.36
C ASP A 23 -6.62 0.05 -11.04
N GLY A 24 -6.63 0.01 -12.38
CA GLY A 24 -5.44 -0.19 -13.19
C GLY A 24 -4.42 0.93 -13.03
N GLY A 25 -4.85 2.19 -13.09
CA GLY A 25 -4.00 3.35 -12.91
C GLY A 25 -3.36 3.41 -11.52
N ILE A 26 -4.13 3.15 -10.46
CA ILE A 26 -3.61 3.11 -9.08
C ILE A 26 -2.53 2.04 -8.95
N LEU A 27 -2.78 0.83 -9.46
CA LEU A 27 -1.81 -0.26 -9.39
C LEU A 27 -0.57 0.00 -10.23
N PHE A 28 -0.71 0.64 -11.40
CA PHE A 28 0.42 1.04 -12.23
C PHE A 28 1.31 2.06 -11.51
N VAL A 29 0.72 3.13 -10.95
CA VAL A 29 1.44 4.13 -10.16
C VAL A 29 2.10 3.48 -8.93
N THR A 30 1.39 2.60 -8.25
CA THR A 30 1.91 1.83 -7.11
C THR A 30 3.15 1.04 -7.52
N ALA A 31 3.10 0.30 -8.63
CA ALA A 31 4.23 -0.48 -9.14
C ALA A 31 5.44 0.40 -9.51
N LEU A 32 5.21 1.56 -10.15
CA LEU A 32 6.29 2.51 -10.46
C LEU A 32 6.96 3.05 -9.20
N ILE A 33 6.17 3.41 -8.17
CA ILE A 33 6.71 3.86 -6.89
C ILE A 33 7.49 2.74 -6.22
N MET A 34 6.96 1.51 -6.19
CA MET A 34 7.68 0.36 -5.62
C MET A 34 9.02 0.13 -6.30
N LEU A 35 9.06 0.18 -7.63
CA LEU A 35 10.30 0.02 -8.38
C LEU A 35 11.30 1.14 -8.06
N THR A 36 10.81 2.39 -8.00
CA THR A 36 11.65 3.55 -7.66
C THR A 36 12.24 3.42 -6.26
N VAL A 37 11.41 3.07 -5.27
CA VAL A 37 11.86 2.87 -3.88
C VAL A 37 12.87 1.73 -3.80
N TYR A 38 12.66 0.63 -4.53
CA TYR A 38 13.61 -0.48 -4.60
C TYR A 38 14.96 -0.07 -5.18
N LEU A 39 14.98 0.68 -6.28
CA LEU A 39 16.23 1.19 -6.86
C LEU A 39 16.97 2.09 -5.88
N LEU A 40 16.26 2.98 -5.16
CA LEU A 40 16.84 3.82 -4.11
C LEU A 40 17.39 2.97 -2.97
N ASP A 41 16.63 1.99 -2.49
CA ASP A 41 17.04 1.09 -1.40
C ASP A 41 18.30 0.27 -1.77
N ALA A 42 18.40 -0.17 -3.02
CA ALA A 42 19.54 -0.93 -3.52
C ALA A 42 20.84 -0.11 -3.64
N VAL A 43 20.76 1.20 -3.87
CA VAL A 43 21.96 2.07 -3.95
C VAL A 43 22.30 2.75 -2.62
N THR A 44 21.36 2.79 -1.68
CA THR A 44 21.57 3.44 -0.38
C THR A 44 22.30 2.48 0.57
N PRO A 45 23.31 2.95 1.33
CA PRO A 45 23.96 2.13 2.34
C PRO A 45 22.98 1.56 3.36
N LEU A 46 23.24 0.32 3.79
CA LEU A 46 22.53 -0.30 4.89
C LEU A 46 22.61 0.61 6.13
N GLY A 47 21.46 0.93 6.71
CA GLY A 47 21.34 1.80 7.90
C GLY A 47 20.45 3.01 7.69
N GLU A 48 20.28 3.47 6.46
CA GLU A 48 19.39 4.58 6.14
C GLU A 48 17.91 4.17 6.11
N PRO A 49 16.98 5.04 6.55
CA PRO A 49 15.57 4.71 6.68
C PRO A 49 14.78 4.79 5.35
N VAL A 50 15.41 4.47 4.22
CA VAL A 50 14.77 4.47 2.87
C VAL A 50 13.61 3.48 2.81
N TRP A 51 13.68 2.41 3.61
CA TRP A 51 12.61 1.44 3.77
C TRP A 51 11.26 2.05 4.19
N LEU A 52 11.24 3.22 4.85
CA LEU A 52 9.99 3.93 5.17
C LEU A 52 9.18 4.31 3.92
N LEU A 53 9.83 4.48 2.77
CA LEU A 53 9.15 4.86 1.54
C LEU A 53 8.24 3.74 0.99
N TYR A 54 8.47 2.47 1.38
CA TYR A 54 7.59 1.36 1.00
C TYR A 54 6.20 1.45 1.62
N PHE A 55 5.98 2.27 2.65
CA PHE A 55 4.63 2.53 3.17
C PHE A 55 3.75 3.29 2.16
N ILE A 56 4.34 4.10 1.29
CA ILE A 56 3.61 4.85 0.26
C ILE A 56 2.85 3.91 -0.68
N PRO A 57 3.48 2.93 -1.37
CA PRO A 57 2.76 2.00 -2.22
C PRO A 57 1.79 1.11 -1.44
N LEU A 58 2.09 0.79 -0.17
CA LEU A 58 1.16 0.03 0.67
C LEU A 58 -0.15 0.80 0.92
N VAL A 59 -0.05 2.08 1.27
CA VAL A 59 -1.24 2.93 1.47
C VAL A 59 -1.95 3.17 0.14
N LEU A 60 -1.22 3.35 -0.97
CA LEU A 60 -1.84 3.47 -2.31
C LEU A 60 -2.64 2.23 -2.69
N SER A 61 -2.17 1.03 -2.33
CA SER A 61 -2.88 -0.22 -2.59
C SER A 61 -4.23 -0.31 -1.87
N PHE A 62 -4.44 0.45 -0.78
CA PHE A 62 -5.72 0.51 -0.08
C PHE A 62 -6.80 1.24 -0.87
N TRP A 63 -6.43 2.21 -1.71
CA TRP A 63 -7.37 2.91 -2.59
C TRP A 63 -7.75 2.13 -3.85
N SER A 64 -7.04 1.04 -4.15
CA SER A 64 -7.45 0.12 -5.22
C SER A 64 -8.72 -0.62 -4.85
N GLY A 65 -9.66 -0.68 -5.79
CA GLY A 65 -10.90 -1.47 -5.73
C GLY A 65 -10.64 -2.95 -5.43
N ARG A 66 -9.50 -3.48 -5.87
CA ARG A 66 -9.16 -4.91 -5.79
C ARG A 66 -8.81 -5.38 -4.38
N TYR A 67 -9.53 -6.41 -3.92
CA TYR A 67 -9.29 -7.08 -2.63
C TYR A 67 -7.82 -7.54 -2.45
N PHE A 68 -7.22 -8.06 -3.52
CA PHE A 68 -5.86 -8.59 -3.50
C PHE A 68 -4.75 -7.55 -3.72
N ALA A 69 -5.05 -6.24 -3.76
CA ALA A 69 -4.00 -5.23 -3.97
C ALA A 69 -2.98 -5.18 -2.82
N ILE A 70 -3.47 -5.11 -1.58
CA ILE A 70 -2.65 -5.05 -0.35
C ILE A 70 -1.76 -6.30 -0.17
N PRO A 71 -2.26 -7.56 -0.28
CA PRO A 71 -1.41 -8.76 -0.24
C PRO A 71 -0.28 -8.72 -1.26
N THR A 72 -0.61 -8.33 -2.49
CA THR A 72 0.35 -8.36 -3.60
C THR A 72 1.46 -7.35 -3.36
N VAL A 73 1.11 -6.12 -2.95
CA VAL A 73 2.12 -5.11 -2.58
C VAL A 73 2.97 -5.58 -1.42
N PHE A 74 2.37 -6.19 -0.39
CA PHE A 74 3.13 -6.77 0.71
C PHE A 74 4.14 -7.82 0.25
N ALA A 75 3.69 -8.81 -0.52
CA ALA A 75 4.55 -9.90 -1.00
C ALA A 75 5.72 -9.38 -1.85
N VAL A 76 5.45 -8.43 -2.76
CA VAL A 76 6.49 -7.85 -3.62
C VAL A 76 7.48 -7.02 -2.81
N THR A 77 7.01 -6.22 -1.84
CA THR A 77 7.92 -5.47 -0.94
C THR A 77 8.82 -6.40 -0.14
N VAL A 78 8.32 -7.54 0.34
CA VAL A 78 9.14 -8.53 1.05
C VAL A 78 10.25 -9.08 0.15
N LEU A 79 9.94 -9.38 -1.12
CA LEU A 79 10.95 -9.81 -2.09
C LEU A 79 12.01 -8.73 -2.33
N PHE A 80 11.59 -7.47 -2.45
CA PHE A 80 12.51 -6.33 -2.60
C PHE A 80 13.36 -6.09 -1.36
N LEU A 81 12.82 -6.31 -0.16
CA LEU A 81 13.57 -6.20 1.07
C LEU A 81 14.70 -7.24 1.16
N ILE A 82 14.39 -8.48 0.76
CA ILE A 82 15.37 -9.58 0.69
C ILE A 82 16.43 -9.25 -0.36
N ALA A 83 16.03 -8.85 -1.57
CA ALA A 83 16.96 -8.49 -2.64
C ALA A 83 17.84 -7.29 -2.27
N GLY A 84 17.27 -6.25 -1.68
CA GLY A 84 17.98 -5.06 -1.21
C GLY A 84 19.02 -5.40 -0.16
N PHE A 85 18.77 -6.34 0.75
CA PHE A 85 19.76 -6.77 1.73
C PHE A 85 21.06 -7.30 1.10
N TYR A 86 20.98 -7.98 -0.06
CA TYR A 86 22.16 -8.51 -0.75
C TYR A 86 22.82 -7.49 -1.70
N LEU A 87 22.06 -6.52 -2.21
CA LEU A 87 22.54 -5.55 -3.21
C LEU A 87 23.03 -4.24 -2.58
N SER A 88 22.47 -3.82 -1.44
CA SER A 88 22.81 -2.55 -0.81
C SER A 88 24.25 -2.54 -0.30
N PRO A 89 25.00 -1.43 -0.47
CA PRO A 89 26.32 -1.26 0.12
C PRO A 89 26.30 -1.41 1.64
N GLN A 90 27.35 -2.01 2.22
CA GLN A 90 27.49 -2.09 3.67
C GLN A 90 27.80 -0.70 4.26
N GLY A 91 26.86 -0.14 5.03
CA GLY A 91 27.03 1.12 5.77
C GLY A 91 27.14 0.93 7.29
N ILE A 92 26.56 -0.13 7.84
CA ILE A 92 26.54 -0.46 9.27
C ILE A 92 26.88 -1.93 9.52
N PRO A 93 27.21 -2.32 10.77
CA PRO A 93 27.39 -3.73 11.13
C PRO A 93 26.17 -4.59 10.76
N VAL A 94 26.44 -5.79 10.21
CA VAL A 94 25.42 -6.70 9.66
C VAL A 94 24.34 -7.05 10.69
N ASN A 95 24.70 -7.24 11.97
CA ASN A 95 23.76 -7.52 13.05
C ASN A 95 22.72 -6.39 13.24
N ILE A 96 23.15 -5.14 13.13
CA ILE A 96 22.26 -3.97 13.25
C ILE A 96 21.41 -3.83 11.98
N ALA A 97 21.98 -4.09 10.80
CA ALA A 97 21.24 -4.09 9.54
C ALA A 97 20.09 -5.11 9.54
N ILE A 98 20.35 -6.34 10.03
CA ILE A 98 19.33 -7.38 10.16
C ILE A 98 18.22 -6.93 11.12
N LEU A 99 18.58 -6.37 12.28
CA LEU A 99 17.60 -5.90 13.26
C LEU A 99 16.71 -4.80 12.66
N ASN A 100 17.29 -3.80 12.00
CA ASN A 100 16.52 -2.71 11.36
C ASN A 100 15.55 -3.23 10.29
N ARG A 101 16.02 -4.15 9.41
CA ARG A 101 15.19 -4.74 8.36
C ARG A 101 14.08 -5.61 8.94
N PHE A 102 14.34 -6.33 10.04
CA PHE A 102 13.35 -7.13 10.73
C PHE A 102 12.29 -6.26 11.42
N THR A 103 12.69 -5.17 12.08
CA THR A 103 11.76 -4.19 12.66
C THR A 103 10.86 -3.58 11.58
N PHE A 104 11.44 -3.18 10.44
CA PHE A 104 10.66 -2.71 9.31
C PHE A 104 9.66 -3.77 8.82
N PHE A 105 10.11 -5.01 8.62
CA PHE A 105 9.25 -6.11 8.19
C PHE A 105 8.05 -6.29 9.12
N LEU A 106 8.26 -6.29 10.45
CA LEU A 106 7.18 -6.42 11.43
C LEU A 106 6.19 -5.26 11.36
N LEU A 107 6.68 -4.01 11.32
CA LEU A 107 5.81 -2.83 11.21
C LEU A 107 5.00 -2.86 9.91
N PHE A 108 5.65 -3.22 8.81
CA PHE A 108 5.03 -3.29 7.50
C PHE A 108 3.98 -4.41 7.42
N PHE A 109 4.26 -5.57 8.02
CA PHE A 109 3.33 -6.69 8.13
C PHE A 109 2.09 -6.32 8.93
N VAL A 110 2.25 -5.70 10.10
CA VAL A 110 1.12 -5.24 10.91
C VAL A 110 0.29 -4.20 10.15
N ALA A 111 0.93 -3.23 9.48
CA ALA A 111 0.23 -2.24 8.67
C ALA A 111 -0.56 -2.89 7.52
N ALA A 112 0.04 -3.84 6.81
CA ALA A 112 -0.61 -4.57 5.73
C ALA A 112 -1.83 -5.36 6.22
N LEU A 113 -1.72 -6.04 7.37
CA LEU A 113 -2.84 -6.75 7.98
C LEU A 113 -3.98 -5.81 8.39
N LEU A 114 -3.65 -4.67 9.01
CA LEU A 114 -4.65 -3.68 9.43
C LEU A 114 -5.38 -3.08 8.23
N LEU A 115 -4.65 -2.72 7.17
CA LEU A 115 -5.23 -2.18 5.94
C LEU A 115 -6.09 -3.22 5.24
N TRP A 116 -5.61 -4.47 5.14
CA TRP A 116 -6.41 -5.55 4.56
C TRP A 116 -7.69 -5.76 5.35
N TRP A 117 -7.59 -5.86 6.67
CA TRP A 117 -8.75 -6.08 7.52
C TRP A 117 -9.76 -4.92 7.42
N ALA A 118 -9.28 -3.67 7.42
CA ALA A 118 -10.11 -2.49 7.19
C ALA A 118 -10.82 -2.56 5.82
N ARG A 119 -10.11 -2.98 4.78
CA ARG A 119 -10.67 -3.15 3.42
C ARG A 119 -11.74 -4.24 3.38
N GLY A 120 -11.49 -5.38 4.00
CA GLY A 120 -12.47 -6.47 4.10
C GLY A 120 -13.76 -6.04 4.81
N ARG A 121 -13.66 -5.15 5.80
CA ARG A 121 -14.84 -4.55 6.46
C ARG A 121 -15.59 -3.57 5.58
N GLN A 122 -14.89 -2.77 4.75
CA GLN A 122 -15.54 -1.83 3.82
C GLN A 122 -16.37 -2.57 2.77
N ILE A 123 -15.78 -3.58 2.12
CA ILE A 123 -16.47 -4.37 1.08
C ILE A 123 -17.71 -5.06 1.66
N ARG A 124 -17.64 -5.56 2.90
CA ARG A 124 -18.80 -6.17 3.56
C ARG A 124 -19.94 -5.18 3.81
N LYS A 125 -19.65 -3.90 4.08
CA LYS A 125 -20.65 -2.85 4.28
C LYS A 125 -21.30 -2.38 2.97
N GLU A 126 -20.58 -2.44 1.86
CA GLU A 126 -21.10 -2.06 0.53
C GLU A 126 -22.10 -3.10 -0.02
N ASN A 127 -22.03 -4.34 0.47
CA ASN A 127 -22.88 -5.45 0.02
C ASN A 127 -24.12 -5.70 0.92
N LEU A 128 -24.35 -4.85 1.94
CA LEU A 128 -25.50 -4.89 2.85
C LEU A 128 -26.47 -3.74 2.55
#